data_AF-A0A433BGM6-F1
#
_entry.id   AF-A0A433BGM6-F1
#
_cell.length_a   1.000
_cell.length_b   1.000
_cell.length_c   1.000
_cell.angle_alpha   90.00
_cell.angle_beta   90.00
_cell.angle_gamma   90.00
#
_symmetry.space_group_name_H-M   'P 1'
#
loop_
_entity.id
_entity.type
_entity.pdbx_description
1 polymer ?
#
loop_
_entity_poly.entity_id
_entity_poly.type
_entity_poly.pdbx_seq_one_letter_code
_entity_poly.pdbx_strand_id
1 'polypeptide(L)'
;MQPGLRATGSRSPSRRGLVCTTTDGGSRLYLIADAVKGVPLTPIVEALDRLPAPIVEAVWDGESAPSTPIFISPGTIARNLAAAKQPATETRKLTRGPRSMAGYVQIFVGPQRRPKGRMPIEVHTQVGKLLKSVLTAAYTRKGDYNRVNGIRSELDEWTQREYNYDELPNEWFFELYYHESGSSFARSLSPDVRAVHVGSLEQVKQILSQHYPDSPPLRALTKKLDAAIGSMQTWAS
;
A
#
# COMPACT_ATOMS: atom_id res chain seq x y z
N MET A 1 -54.92 25.70 2.41
CA MET A 1 -54.04 26.23 3.47
C MET A 1 -52.97 25.19 3.76
N GLN A 2 -51.71 25.54 3.50
CA GLN A 2 -50.50 24.86 4.00
C GLN A 2 -50.33 25.16 5.52
N PRO A 3 -49.28 24.68 6.24
CA PRO A 3 -48.49 23.43 6.17
C PRO A 3 -48.09 22.89 7.58
N GLY A 4 -47.32 21.79 7.64
CA GLY A 4 -46.53 21.37 8.82
C GLY A 4 -45.79 20.04 8.60
N LEU A 5 -44.58 20.06 7.99
CA LEU A 5 -43.24 19.91 8.64
C LEU A 5 -43.00 18.49 9.22
N ARG A 6 -41.88 17.76 9.08
CA ARG A 6 -40.47 17.91 8.60
C ARG A 6 -39.85 16.48 8.68
N ALA A 7 -38.71 16.06 8.12
CA ALA A 7 -37.47 16.64 7.61
C ALA A 7 -36.90 15.64 6.57
N THR A 8 -36.65 15.99 5.31
CA THR A 8 -35.41 16.57 4.71
C THR A 8 -34.13 15.73 4.84
N GLY A 9 -33.65 15.28 3.68
CA GLY A 9 -32.29 14.80 3.44
C GLY A 9 -32.00 14.71 1.94
N SER A 10 -32.06 15.84 1.24
CA SER A 10 -31.58 15.99 -0.14
C SER A 10 -30.15 16.54 -0.13
N ARG A 11 -29.22 15.83 -0.77
CA ARG A 11 -28.18 16.42 -1.64
C ARG A 11 -27.68 15.38 -2.65
N SER A 12 -27.93 15.71 -3.91
CA SER A 12 -27.35 15.16 -5.14
C SER A 12 -25.88 15.63 -5.28
N PRO A 13 -25.18 15.40 -6.41
CA PRO A 13 -24.71 14.16 -7.05
C PRO A 13 -23.16 14.12 -7.07
N SER A 14 -22.51 12.96 -6.92
CA SER A 14 -21.19 12.76 -7.55
C SER A 14 -20.79 11.30 -7.57
N ARG A 15 -19.99 11.00 -8.57
CA ARG A 15 -19.63 9.69 -9.11
C ARG A 15 -18.62 8.95 -8.24
N ARG A 16 -18.63 7.62 -8.45
CA ARG A 16 -17.53 6.65 -8.33
C ARG A 16 -16.90 6.49 -6.94
N GLY A 17 -17.23 5.33 -6.37
CA GLY A 17 -16.29 4.48 -5.66
C GLY A 17 -15.83 5.02 -4.33
N LEU A 18 -16.62 4.81 -3.28
CA LEU A 18 -16.11 4.85 -1.92
C LEU A 18 -16.85 3.81 -1.07
N VAL A 19 -16.08 2.90 -0.50
CA VAL A 19 -16.50 1.98 0.56
C VAL A 19 -16.41 2.77 1.86
N CYS A 20 -17.51 2.89 2.61
CA CYS A 20 -17.50 3.39 3.97
C CYS A 20 -17.59 2.20 4.95
N THR A 21 -16.58 2.05 5.80
CA THR A 21 -16.58 1.13 6.94
C THR A 21 -17.33 1.77 8.11
N THR A 22 -18.39 1.12 8.60
CA THR A 22 -18.98 1.42 9.92
C THR A 22 -18.33 0.56 11.00
N THR A 23 -18.38 1.07 12.24
CA THR A 23 -17.65 0.66 13.44
C THR A 23 -18.00 -0.70 14.05
N ASP A 24 -18.92 -1.47 13.47
CA ASP A 24 -19.22 -2.83 13.90
C ASP A 24 -18.83 -3.76 12.74
N GLY A 25 -17.86 -4.65 12.97
CA GLY A 25 -17.08 -5.36 11.95
C GLY A 25 -17.85 -6.40 11.13
N GLY A 26 -18.90 -5.98 10.44
CA GLY A 26 -19.68 -6.77 9.49
C GLY A 26 -19.63 -6.19 8.08
N SER A 27 -19.77 -7.08 7.09
CA SER A 27 -19.87 -6.73 5.68
C SER A 27 -21.31 -6.37 5.32
N ARG A 28 -21.55 -5.22 4.68
CA ARG A 28 -22.86 -4.87 4.12
C ARG A 28 -22.90 -5.11 2.61
N LEU A 29 -23.94 -5.78 2.14
CA LEU A 29 -24.23 -5.97 0.72
C LEU A 29 -25.03 -4.79 0.17
N TYR A 30 -24.65 -4.31 -1.01
CA TYR A 30 -25.35 -3.26 -1.74
C TYR A 30 -25.70 -3.76 -3.14
N LEU A 31 -26.94 -3.51 -3.58
CA LEU A 31 -27.37 -3.72 -4.96
C LEU A 31 -27.33 -2.38 -5.71
N ILE A 32 -26.67 -2.37 -6.87
CA ILE A 32 -26.50 -1.17 -7.69
C ILE A 32 -26.87 -1.53 -9.12
N ALA A 33 -27.78 -0.74 -9.72
CA ALA A 33 -28.14 -0.83 -11.13
C ALA A 33 -28.19 0.57 -11.75
N ASP A 34 -27.95 0.64 -13.06
CA ASP A 34 -28.06 1.88 -13.82
C ASP A 34 -29.52 2.32 -13.96
N ALA A 35 -29.81 3.61 -13.78
CA ALA A 35 -31.18 4.12 -13.75
C ALA A 35 -31.91 4.08 -15.10
N VAL A 36 -31.19 3.96 -16.23
CA VAL A 36 -31.74 4.06 -17.59
C VAL A 36 -31.61 2.74 -18.36
N LYS A 37 -30.53 1.99 -18.13
CA LYS A 37 -30.20 0.73 -18.81
C LYS A 37 -30.17 -0.47 -17.89
N GLY A 38 -30.31 -0.25 -16.58
CA GLY A 38 -30.21 -1.29 -15.57
C GLY A 38 -31.50 -2.08 -15.36
N VAL A 39 -31.35 -3.20 -14.68
CA VAL A 39 -32.48 -4.05 -14.27
C VAL A 39 -33.21 -3.35 -13.12
N PRO A 40 -34.55 -3.34 -13.09
CA PRO A 40 -35.29 -2.81 -11.94
C PRO A 40 -34.93 -3.60 -10.68
N LEU A 41 -34.46 -2.89 -9.65
CA LEU A 41 -33.99 -3.51 -8.41
C LEU A 41 -35.14 -3.92 -7.48
N THR A 42 -36.29 -3.25 -7.55
CA THR A 42 -37.47 -3.52 -6.70
C THR A 42 -37.87 -5.01 -6.68
N PRO A 43 -38.08 -5.71 -7.81
CA PRO A 43 -38.43 -7.12 -7.79
C PRO A 43 -37.33 -8.03 -7.22
N ILE A 44 -36.06 -7.62 -7.33
CA ILE A 44 -34.93 -8.37 -6.77
C ILE A 44 -34.92 -8.23 -5.24
N VAL A 45 -35.15 -7.01 -4.72
CA VAL A 45 -35.27 -6.76 -3.28
C VAL A 45 -36.44 -7.56 -2.71
N GLU A 46 -37.62 -7.51 -3.35
CA GLU A 46 -38.78 -8.30 -2.90
C GLU A 46 -38.54 -9.81 -2.94
N ALA A 47 -37.78 -10.31 -3.91
CA ALA A 47 -37.42 -11.72 -3.98
C ALA A 47 -36.45 -12.12 -2.86
N LEU A 48 -35.49 -11.25 -2.53
CA LEU A 48 -34.53 -11.47 -1.43
C LEU A 48 -35.22 -11.42 -0.07
N ASP A 49 -36.17 -10.51 0.15
CA ASP A 49 -36.94 -10.40 1.40
C ASP A 49 -37.86 -11.61 1.63
N ARG A 50 -38.24 -12.32 0.56
CA ARG A 50 -39.04 -13.56 0.63
C ARG A 50 -38.20 -14.81 0.83
N LEU A 51 -36.87 -14.72 0.77
CA LEU A 51 -36.02 -15.88 1.03
C LEU A 51 -36.17 -16.29 2.50
N PRO A 52 -36.26 -17.59 2.80
CA PRO A 52 -36.24 -18.05 4.18
C PRO A 52 -34.93 -17.62 4.84
N ALA A 53 -34.98 -17.35 6.15
CA ALA A 53 -33.76 -17.12 6.93
C ALA A 53 -32.78 -18.26 6.64
N PRO A 54 -31.48 -17.95 6.44
CA PRO A 54 -30.50 -18.98 6.13
C PRO A 54 -30.57 -20.07 7.19
N ILE A 55 -30.61 -21.33 6.76
CA ILE A 55 -30.58 -22.47 7.66
C ILE A 55 -29.17 -22.50 8.26
N VAL A 56 -29.04 -21.89 9.44
CA VAL A 56 -27.82 -21.97 10.25
C VAL A 56 -28.04 -23.14 11.21
N GLU A 57 -27.62 -24.34 10.79
CA GLU A 57 -27.86 -25.58 11.56
C GLU A 57 -27.21 -25.56 12.96
N ALA A 58 -26.18 -24.72 13.17
CA ALA A 58 -25.62 -24.38 14.47
C ALA A 58 -24.77 -23.11 14.37
N VAL A 59 -24.52 -22.46 15.51
CA VAL A 59 -23.41 -21.50 15.66
C VAL A 59 -22.13 -22.25 15.31
N TRP A 60 -21.58 -21.99 14.13
CA TRP A 60 -20.29 -22.53 13.72
C TRP A 60 -19.23 -22.04 14.72
N ASP A 61 -18.64 -22.95 15.48
CA ASP A 61 -17.67 -22.70 16.54
C ASP A 61 -16.25 -22.40 16.03
N GLY A 62 -16.06 -22.37 14.71
CA GLY A 62 -14.85 -21.85 14.08
C GLY A 62 -13.79 -22.90 13.79
N GLU A 63 -13.92 -24.13 14.29
CA GLU A 63 -12.89 -25.14 14.04
C GLU A 63 -13.10 -25.84 12.68
N SER A 64 -12.41 -25.29 11.68
CA SER A 64 -12.16 -26.04 10.45
C SER A 64 -11.37 -27.29 10.78
N ALA A 65 -11.72 -28.43 10.15
CA ALA A 65 -10.96 -29.67 10.30
C ALA A 65 -9.44 -29.40 10.10
N PRO A 66 -8.56 -30.10 10.85
CA PRO A 66 -7.12 -29.93 10.71
C PRO A 66 -6.73 -30.00 9.23
N SER A 67 -6.00 -28.99 8.74
CA SER A 67 -5.59 -28.93 7.36
C SER A 67 -4.88 -30.24 6.98
N THR A 68 -5.31 -30.87 5.88
CA THR A 68 -4.61 -32.03 5.34
C THR A 68 -3.14 -31.67 5.11
N PRO A 69 -2.20 -32.60 5.39
CA PRO A 69 -0.78 -32.31 5.19
C PRO A 69 -0.53 -31.87 3.75
N ILE A 70 0.28 -30.81 3.60
CA ILE A 70 0.68 -30.28 2.30
C ILE A 70 1.31 -31.42 1.49
N PHE A 71 0.80 -31.68 0.29
CA PHE A 71 1.41 -32.65 -0.61
C PHE A 71 2.80 -32.16 -1.03
N ILE A 72 3.83 -32.92 -0.68
CA ILE A 72 5.21 -32.67 -1.09
C ILE A 72 5.58 -33.72 -2.14
N SER A 73 5.90 -33.28 -3.35
CA SER A 73 6.29 -34.20 -4.43
C SER A 73 7.53 -35.02 -4.06
N PRO A 74 7.68 -36.26 -4.56
CA PRO A 74 8.87 -37.07 -4.34
C PRO A 74 10.18 -36.36 -4.74
N GLY A 75 10.13 -35.55 -5.80
CA GLY A 75 11.28 -34.74 -6.24
C GLY A 75 11.68 -33.64 -5.24
N THR A 76 10.70 -33.04 -4.56
CA THR A 76 10.94 -32.06 -3.49
C THR A 76 11.54 -32.73 -2.25
N ILE A 77 11.05 -33.92 -1.88
CA ILE A 77 11.61 -34.70 -0.77
C ILE A 77 13.06 -35.08 -1.07
N ALA A 78 13.34 -35.59 -2.28
CA ALA A 78 14.70 -35.95 -2.69
C ALA A 78 15.65 -34.74 -2.69
N ARG A 79 15.18 -33.57 -3.14
CA ARG A 79 15.97 -32.32 -3.12
C ARG A 79 16.26 -31.86 -1.69
N ASN A 80 15.28 -31.92 -0.79
CA ASN A 80 15.45 -31.52 0.61
C ASN A 80 16.41 -32.46 1.35
N LEU A 81 16.32 -33.77 1.10
CA LEU A 81 17.25 -34.77 1.65
C LEU A 81 18.67 -34.59 1.08
N ALA A 82 18.80 -34.26 -0.20
CA ALA A 82 20.09 -33.95 -0.81
C ALA A 82 20.71 -32.67 -0.22
N ALA A 83 19.90 -31.63 0.01
CA ALA A 83 20.33 -30.39 0.65
C ALA A 83 20.73 -30.60 2.12
N ALA A 84 20.01 -31.46 2.86
CA ALA A 84 20.33 -31.80 4.25
C ALA A 84 21.62 -32.63 4.40
N LYS A 85 22.02 -33.35 3.35
CA LYS A 85 23.29 -34.11 3.29
C LYS A 85 24.50 -33.26 2.90
N GLN A 86 24.29 -32.03 2.42
CA GLN A 86 25.41 -31.12 2.20
C GLN A 86 25.91 -30.66 3.58
N PRO A 87 27.22 -30.72 3.86
CA PRO A 87 27.75 -30.13 5.07
C PRO A 87 27.34 -28.66 5.05
N ALA A 88 26.73 -28.18 6.15
CA ALA A 88 26.40 -26.79 6.32
C ALA A 88 27.67 -26.01 5.97
N THR A 89 27.66 -25.29 4.84
CA THR A 89 28.80 -24.45 4.49
C THR A 89 28.94 -23.51 5.66
N GLU A 90 30.03 -23.66 6.42
CA GLU A 90 30.32 -22.77 7.53
C GLU A 90 30.26 -21.36 6.94
N THR A 91 29.16 -20.65 7.22
CA THR A 91 29.04 -19.27 6.83
C THR A 91 30.15 -18.59 7.58
N ARG A 92 31.26 -18.33 6.89
CA ARG A 92 32.41 -17.58 7.36
C ARG A 92 31.84 -16.46 8.21
N LYS A 93 32.02 -16.55 9.53
CA LYS A 93 31.61 -15.49 10.45
C LYS A 93 32.48 -14.30 10.10
N LEU A 94 32.04 -13.52 9.12
CA LEU A 94 32.51 -12.18 8.89
C LEU A 94 32.20 -11.46 10.19
N THR A 95 33.23 -11.26 11.00
CA THR A 95 33.27 -10.31 12.10
C THR A 95 32.93 -8.94 11.49
N ARG A 96 31.64 -8.66 11.36
CA ARG A 96 31.12 -7.47 10.71
C ARG A 96 30.81 -6.51 11.83
N GLY A 97 31.44 -5.33 11.79
CA GLY A 97 31.15 -4.20 12.68
C GLY A 97 29.65 -3.88 12.76
N PRO A 98 29.24 -2.94 13.62
CA PRO A 98 27.84 -2.71 13.96
C PRO A 98 27.00 -2.69 12.69
N ARG A 99 26.15 -3.71 12.49
CA ARG A 99 25.43 -3.91 11.23
C ARG A 99 24.58 -2.67 10.99
N SER A 100 24.92 -1.83 10.02
CA SER A 100 24.14 -0.66 9.58
C SER A 100 22.79 -1.03 8.94
N MET A 101 22.35 -2.28 9.11
CA MET A 101 21.15 -2.85 8.54
C MET A 101 20.40 -3.64 9.60
N ALA A 102 19.07 -3.52 9.60
CA ALA A 102 18.16 -4.40 10.30
C ALA A 102 17.47 -5.34 9.30
N GLY A 103 17.35 -6.63 9.65
CA GLY A 103 16.62 -7.61 8.84
C GLY A 103 15.17 -7.71 9.30
N TYR A 104 14.26 -7.98 8.36
CA TYR A 104 12.85 -8.28 8.65
C TYR A 104 12.31 -9.27 7.61
N VAL A 105 11.13 -9.84 7.88
CA VAL A 105 10.45 -10.71 6.92
C VAL A 105 9.16 -10.02 6.49
N GLN A 106 9.05 -9.78 5.19
CA GLN A 106 7.84 -9.25 4.59
C GLN A 106 6.99 -10.41 4.09
N ILE A 107 5.71 -10.41 4.45
CA ILE A 107 4.76 -11.44 4.04
C ILE A 107 4.67 -11.43 2.51
N PHE A 108 4.68 -12.61 1.88
CA PHE A 108 4.67 -12.82 0.42
C PHE A 108 5.93 -12.42 -0.37
N VAL A 109 6.85 -11.62 0.19
CA VAL A 109 8.13 -11.26 -0.47
C VAL A 109 9.31 -12.05 0.09
N GLY A 110 9.31 -12.32 1.40
CA GLY A 110 10.37 -13.04 2.10
C GLY A 110 11.35 -12.15 2.86
N PRO A 111 12.58 -12.62 3.12
CA PRO A 111 13.56 -11.89 3.92
C PRO A 111 14.02 -10.58 3.26
N GLN A 112 13.86 -9.47 3.97
CA GLN A 112 14.22 -8.13 3.53
C GLN A 112 15.16 -7.45 4.53
N ARG A 113 15.74 -6.31 4.11
CA ARG A 113 16.65 -5.50 4.93
C ARG A 113 16.25 -4.03 4.86
N ARG A 114 16.43 -3.33 5.96
CA ARG A 114 16.30 -1.87 6.06
C ARG A 114 17.56 -1.25 6.68
N PRO A 115 17.84 0.04 6.49
CA PRO A 115 18.90 0.73 7.20
C PRO A 115 18.66 0.68 8.72
N LYS A 116 19.74 0.57 9.51
CA LYS A 116 19.69 0.65 10.97
C LYS A 116 19.65 2.13 11.40
N GLY A 117 18.55 2.79 11.05
CA GLY A 117 18.22 4.16 11.41
C GLY A 117 16.71 4.29 11.60
N ARG A 118 16.28 5.44 12.11
CA ARG A 118 14.87 5.83 12.22
C ARG A 118 14.77 7.27 11.74
N MET A 119 13.89 7.51 10.78
CA MET A 119 13.60 8.87 10.32
C MET A 119 12.42 9.41 11.13
N PRO A 120 12.47 10.66 11.67
CA PRO A 120 11.35 11.22 12.45
C PRO A 120 10.02 11.27 11.66
N ILE A 121 8.89 11.22 12.36
CA ILE A 121 7.54 11.20 11.74
C ILE A 121 7.30 12.47 10.91
N GLU A 122 7.77 13.62 11.38
CA GLU A 122 7.66 14.90 10.69
C GLU A 122 8.43 14.89 9.37
N VAL A 123 9.58 14.21 9.37
CA VAL A 123 10.42 14.04 8.19
C VAL A 123 9.79 13.04 7.21
N HIS A 124 9.21 11.94 7.72
CA HIS A 124 8.36 11.05 6.91
C HIS A 124 7.19 11.82 6.27
N THR A 125 6.56 12.72 7.00
CA THR A 125 5.47 13.57 6.50
C THR A 125 5.95 14.48 5.36
N GLN A 126 7.13 15.09 5.51
CA GLN A 126 7.74 15.92 4.47
C GLN A 126 8.05 15.11 3.21
N VAL A 127 8.70 13.96 3.36
CA VAL A 127 9.01 13.05 2.23
C VAL A 127 7.73 12.57 1.55
N GLY A 128 6.72 12.18 2.35
CA GLY A 128 5.41 11.78 1.88
C GLY A 128 4.75 12.85 1.01
N LYS A 129 4.73 14.11 1.46
CA LYS A 129 4.21 15.25 0.68
C LYS A 129 4.93 15.43 -0.67
N LEU A 130 6.25 15.33 -0.69
CA LEU A 130 7.05 15.42 -1.93
C LEU A 130 6.68 14.29 -2.90
N LEU A 131 6.68 13.04 -2.43
CA LEU A 131 6.35 11.87 -3.26
C LEU A 131 4.91 11.91 -3.75
N LYS A 132 3.96 12.32 -2.91
CA LYS A 132 2.55 12.49 -3.24
C LYS A 132 2.35 13.50 -4.36
N SER A 133 3.02 14.65 -4.30
CA SER A 133 3.01 15.66 -5.36
C SER A 133 3.48 15.08 -6.71
N VAL A 134 4.61 14.37 -6.70
CA VAL A 134 5.15 13.73 -7.91
C VAL A 134 4.22 12.63 -8.45
N LEU A 135 3.63 11.81 -7.57
CA LEU A 135 2.70 10.74 -7.96
C LEU A 135 1.44 11.28 -8.62
N THR A 136 0.87 12.38 -8.10
CA THR A 136 -0.29 13.02 -8.71
C THR A 136 0.04 13.53 -10.12
N ALA A 137 1.19 14.19 -10.29
CA ALA A 137 1.65 14.67 -11.59
C ALA A 137 1.94 13.53 -12.59
N ALA A 138 2.59 12.47 -12.13
CA ALA A 138 2.99 11.33 -12.95
C ALA A 138 1.86 10.31 -13.20
N TYR A 139 0.65 10.54 -12.67
CA TYR A 139 -0.44 9.56 -12.68
C TYR A 139 -0.79 8.99 -14.06
N THR A 140 -0.69 9.83 -15.09
CA THR A 140 -0.98 9.51 -16.49
C THR A 140 0.12 8.66 -17.15
N ARG A 141 1.38 8.79 -16.71
CA ARG A 141 2.52 8.01 -17.21
C ARG A 141 2.87 6.90 -16.22
N LYS A 142 2.29 5.72 -16.45
CA LYS A 142 2.47 4.55 -15.56
C LYS A 142 3.92 4.17 -15.29
N GLY A 143 4.83 4.38 -16.25
CA GLY A 143 6.25 4.13 -16.06
C GLY A 143 6.86 4.97 -14.92
N ASP A 144 6.59 6.27 -14.88
CA ASP A 144 7.12 7.16 -13.84
C ASP A 144 6.40 6.93 -12.53
N TYR A 145 5.06 6.85 -12.60
CA TYR A 145 4.22 6.57 -11.44
C TYR A 145 4.69 5.30 -10.71
N ASN A 146 4.92 4.19 -11.43
CA ASN A 146 5.30 2.92 -10.81
C ASN A 146 6.68 3.00 -10.14
N ARG A 147 7.63 3.77 -10.69
CA ARG A 147 8.95 3.97 -10.09
C ARG A 147 8.84 4.72 -8.76
N VAL A 148 8.11 5.84 -8.77
CA VAL A 148 7.89 6.66 -7.56
C VAL A 148 7.04 5.89 -6.54
N ASN A 149 6.04 5.14 -6.99
CA ASN A 149 5.21 4.32 -6.13
C ASN A 149 6.02 3.20 -5.45
N GLY A 150 6.98 2.61 -6.15
CA GLY A 150 7.89 1.63 -5.56
C GLY A 150 8.76 2.21 -4.44
N ILE A 151 9.20 3.47 -4.58
CA ILE A 151 9.93 4.20 -3.52
C ILE A 151 9.01 4.47 -2.33
N ARG A 152 7.79 4.94 -2.59
CA ARG A 152 6.77 5.17 -1.56
C ARG A 152 6.51 3.91 -0.73
N SER A 153 6.25 2.79 -1.40
CA SER A 153 5.93 1.52 -0.72
C SER A 153 7.10 0.98 0.11
N GLU A 154 8.34 1.20 -0.32
CA GLU A 154 9.51 0.78 0.45
C GLU A 154 9.70 1.63 1.72
N LEU A 155 9.47 2.95 1.62
CA LEU A 155 9.51 3.84 2.77
C LEU A 155 8.35 3.60 3.75
N ASP A 156 7.16 3.29 3.22
CA ASP A 156 6.01 2.89 4.02
C ASP A 156 6.33 1.63 4.86
N GLU A 157 6.85 0.59 4.23
CA GLU A 157 7.28 -0.63 4.92
C GLU A 157 8.35 -0.32 5.96
N TRP A 158 9.34 0.52 5.67
CA TRP A 158 10.36 0.91 6.67
C TRP A 158 9.74 1.62 7.86
N THR A 159 8.77 2.52 7.63
CA THR A 159 8.06 3.26 8.68
C THR A 159 7.30 2.31 9.60
N GLN A 160 6.62 1.29 9.05
CA GLN A 160 5.95 0.25 9.87
C GLN A 160 6.91 -0.56 10.75
N ARG A 161 8.20 -0.65 10.37
CA ARG A 161 9.24 -1.35 11.15
C ARG A 161 10.01 -0.42 12.07
N GLU A 162 9.78 0.88 11.99
CA GLU A 162 10.44 1.92 12.77
C GLU A 162 9.59 2.39 13.95
N TYR A 163 8.27 2.33 13.79
CA TYR A 163 7.28 2.82 14.75
C TYR A 163 6.33 1.71 15.16
N ASN A 164 5.99 1.66 16.45
CA ASN A 164 4.93 0.80 16.95
C ASN A 164 3.58 1.53 16.87
N TYR A 165 2.48 0.77 17.02
CA TYR A 165 1.12 1.31 17.00
C TYR A 165 0.88 2.41 18.05
N ASP A 166 1.54 2.32 19.22
CA ASP A 166 1.44 3.33 20.28
C ASP A 166 2.10 4.66 19.90
N GLU A 167 3.14 4.64 19.06
CA GLU A 167 3.87 5.83 18.62
C GLU A 167 3.24 6.45 17.38
N LEU A 168 2.66 5.63 16.50
CA LEU A 168 2.05 6.05 15.25
C LEU A 168 0.78 5.22 14.99
N PRO A 169 -0.39 5.71 15.43
CA PRO A 169 -1.66 5.04 15.18
C PRO A 169 -1.93 4.91 13.68
N ASN A 170 -2.65 3.84 13.29
CA ASN A 170 -2.91 3.51 11.89
C ASN A 170 -3.50 4.68 11.07
N GLU A 171 -4.40 5.47 11.66
CA GLU A 171 -5.01 6.61 10.97
C GLU A 171 -3.95 7.61 10.48
N TRP A 172 -2.98 7.93 11.34
CA TRP A 172 -1.90 8.87 11.01
C TRP A 172 -0.83 8.22 10.15
N PHE A 173 -0.61 6.91 10.33
CA PHE A 173 0.29 6.14 9.48
C PHE A 173 -0.11 6.25 8.00
N PHE A 174 -1.39 6.05 7.68
CA PHE A 174 -1.85 6.12 6.29
C PHE A 174 -1.70 7.53 5.71
N GLU A 175 -1.88 8.59 6.49
CA GLU A 175 -1.74 9.97 6.02
C GLU A 175 -0.30 10.34 5.59
N LEU A 176 0.72 9.62 6.07
CA LEU A 176 2.12 9.89 5.73
C LEU A 176 2.36 9.74 4.22
N TYR A 177 2.10 8.55 3.69
CA TYR A 177 2.40 8.19 2.30
C TYR A 177 1.17 8.03 1.43
N TYR A 178 0.05 7.71 2.05
CA TYR A 178 -1.23 7.50 1.40
C TYR A 178 -2.16 8.68 1.73
N HIS A 179 -3.33 8.65 1.12
CA HIS A 179 -4.32 9.73 1.16
C HIS A 179 -3.78 11.09 0.69
N GLU A 180 -4.67 12.09 0.68
CA GLU A 180 -4.71 13.21 -0.26
C GLU A 180 -3.37 13.83 -0.73
N SER A 181 -3.33 14.06 -2.05
CA SER A 181 -2.72 15.23 -2.67
C SER A 181 -3.60 15.59 -3.86
N GLY A 182 -4.26 16.75 -3.75
CA GLY A 182 -5.38 17.19 -4.60
C GLY A 182 -5.26 16.84 -6.09
N SER A 183 -6.41 16.58 -6.73
CA SER A 183 -6.52 16.07 -8.10
C SER A 183 -6.11 17.11 -9.14
N SER A 184 -4.83 17.13 -9.52
CA SER A 184 -4.39 17.71 -10.79
C SER A 184 -3.78 16.61 -11.65
N PHE A 185 -4.59 16.06 -12.56
CA PHE A 185 -4.18 15.01 -13.47
C PHE A 185 -3.83 15.64 -14.82
N ALA A 186 -2.57 16.03 -14.98
CA ALA A 186 -2.09 16.55 -16.25
C ALA A 186 -1.60 15.39 -17.15
N ARG A 187 -1.95 15.43 -18.44
CA ARG A 187 -1.47 14.45 -19.43
C ARG A 187 -0.06 14.78 -19.92
N SER A 188 0.31 16.05 -19.89
CA SER A 188 1.66 16.56 -20.11
C SER A 188 2.05 17.50 -18.97
N LEU A 189 3.33 17.57 -18.67
CA LEU A 189 3.89 18.44 -17.65
C LEU A 189 4.61 19.60 -18.32
N SER A 190 4.36 20.83 -17.87
CA SER A 190 5.19 21.95 -18.33
C SER A 190 6.64 21.73 -17.89
N PRO A 191 7.63 22.26 -18.62
CA PRO A 191 9.04 22.18 -18.23
C PRO A 191 9.30 22.64 -16.79
N ASP A 192 8.60 23.69 -16.34
CA ASP A 192 8.72 24.25 -14.99
C ASP A 192 8.20 23.29 -13.92
N VAL A 193 7.02 22.69 -14.14
CA VAL A 193 6.43 21.72 -13.20
C VAL A 193 7.31 20.46 -13.14
N ARG A 194 7.85 20.03 -14.28
CA ARG A 194 8.81 18.92 -14.35
C ARG A 194 10.08 19.22 -13.54
N ALA A 195 10.64 20.42 -13.65
CA ALA A 195 11.81 20.82 -12.87
C ALA A 195 11.52 20.81 -11.36
N VAL A 196 10.34 21.27 -10.94
CA VAL A 196 9.90 21.22 -9.53
C VAL A 196 9.84 19.78 -9.00
N HIS A 197 9.28 18.84 -9.76
CA HIS A 197 9.20 17.44 -9.33
C HIS A 197 10.55 16.73 -9.33
N VAL A 198 11.43 17.04 -10.29
CA VAL A 198 12.82 16.56 -10.26
C VAL A 198 13.53 17.07 -9.00
N GLY A 199 13.40 18.37 -8.68
CA GLY A 199 13.92 18.94 -7.44
C GLY A 199 13.33 18.30 -6.18
N SER A 200 12.05 17.94 -6.21
CA SER A 200 11.38 17.24 -5.11
C SER A 200 12.00 15.85 -4.85
N LEU A 201 12.32 15.09 -5.91
CA LEU A 201 12.98 13.78 -5.76
C LEU A 201 14.43 13.90 -5.28
N GLU A 202 15.17 14.91 -5.74
CA GLU A 202 16.52 15.20 -5.24
C GLU A 202 16.49 15.58 -3.75
N GLN A 203 15.50 16.37 -3.33
CA GLN A 203 15.29 16.69 -1.93
C GLN A 203 15.00 15.44 -1.08
N VAL A 204 14.17 14.52 -1.58
CA VAL A 204 13.95 13.23 -0.90
C VAL A 204 15.26 12.47 -0.73
N LYS A 205 16.10 12.40 -1.77
CA LYS A 205 17.41 11.74 -1.71
C LYS A 205 18.32 12.35 -0.64
N GLN A 206 18.36 13.67 -0.53
CA GLN A 206 19.12 14.37 0.51
C GLN A 206 18.62 14.02 1.90
N ILE A 207 17.31 14.09 2.12
CA ILE A 207 16.68 13.75 3.42
C ILE A 207 17.03 12.32 3.83
N LEU A 208 16.90 11.35 2.91
CA LEU A 208 17.21 9.96 3.20
C LEU A 208 18.68 9.75 3.60
N SER A 209 19.61 10.45 2.95
CA SER A 209 21.04 10.37 3.27
C SER A 209 21.40 11.00 4.62
N GLN A 210 20.57 11.92 5.13
CA GLN A 210 20.77 12.57 6.43
C GLN A 210 20.27 11.68 7.58
N HIS A 211 19.14 10.99 7.37
CA HIS A 211 18.48 10.24 8.44
C HIS A 211 18.84 8.75 8.50
N TYR A 212 19.31 8.17 7.39
CA TYR A 212 19.71 6.77 7.34
C TYR A 212 21.20 6.59 7.14
N PRO A 213 21.84 5.64 7.85
CA PRO A 213 23.24 5.32 7.62
C PRO A 213 23.43 4.70 6.23
N ASP A 214 24.60 4.96 5.64
CA ASP A 214 24.96 4.34 4.37
C ASP A 214 24.91 2.81 4.47
N SER A 215 24.07 2.22 3.62
CA SER A 215 23.74 0.80 3.67
C SER A 215 23.23 0.32 2.31
N PRO A 216 23.38 -0.98 1.98
CA PRO A 216 22.82 -1.58 0.77
C PRO A 216 21.34 -1.26 0.50
N PRO A 217 20.40 -1.35 1.47
CA PRO A 217 19.00 -0.99 1.22
C PRO A 217 18.82 0.50 0.88
N LEU A 218 19.51 1.40 1.57
CA LEU A 218 19.48 2.82 1.22
C LEU A 218 20.00 3.07 -0.20
N ARG A 219 21.15 2.48 -0.57
CA ARG A 219 21.71 2.61 -1.93
C ARG A 219 20.77 2.05 -2.99
N ALA A 220 20.05 0.96 -2.71
CA ALA A 220 19.06 0.40 -3.63
C ALA A 220 17.89 1.37 -3.84
N LEU A 221 17.38 1.98 -2.77
CA LEU A 221 16.34 3.00 -2.83
C LEU A 221 16.82 4.27 -3.57
N THR A 222 18.05 4.72 -3.31
CA THR A 222 18.67 5.85 -4.03
C THR A 222 18.77 5.56 -5.53
N LYS A 223 19.15 4.35 -5.94
CA LYS A 223 19.15 3.97 -7.36
C LYS A 223 17.76 4.04 -8.00
N LYS A 224 16.71 3.69 -7.26
CA LYS A 224 15.31 3.84 -7.73
C LYS A 224 14.96 5.32 -7.90
N LEU A 225 15.38 6.18 -6.97
CA LEU A 225 15.22 7.64 -7.07
C LEU A 225 15.94 8.20 -8.29
N ASP A 226 17.20 7.83 -8.52
CA ASP A 226 17.97 8.26 -9.69
C ASP A 226 17.30 7.84 -11.01
N ALA A 227 16.78 6.60 -11.06
CA ALA A 227 16.03 6.11 -12.21
C ALA A 227 14.70 6.87 -12.42
N ALA A 228 14.01 7.26 -11.34
CA ALA A 228 12.79 8.07 -11.42
C ALA A 228 13.11 9.50 -11.90
N ILE A 229 14.18 10.11 -11.41
CA ILE A 229 14.68 11.43 -11.84
C ILE A 229 15.00 11.43 -13.33
N GLY A 230 15.80 10.46 -13.81
CA GLY A 230 16.12 10.34 -15.23
C GLY A 230 14.88 10.08 -16.10
N SER A 231 13.94 9.29 -15.60
CA SER A 231 12.67 9.03 -16.31
C SER A 231 11.81 10.30 -16.43
N MET A 232 11.76 11.14 -15.39
CA MET A 232 11.05 12.43 -15.46
C MET A 232 11.76 13.43 -16.36
N GLN A 233 13.10 13.49 -16.36
CA GLN A 233 13.86 14.38 -17.25
C GLN A 233 13.65 14.04 -18.74
N THR A 234 13.48 12.75 -19.06
CA THR A 234 13.18 12.27 -20.42
C THR A 234 11.70 12.40 -20.81
N TRP A 235 10.84 12.87 -19.91
CA TRP A 235 9.44 13.15 -20.23
C TRP A 235 9.37 14.30 -21.24
N ALA A 236 9.16 13.97 -22.51
CA ALA A 236 8.99 14.94 -23.60
C ALA A 236 7.72 15.78 -23.40
N SER A 237 7.85 17.08 -23.68
CA SER A 237 6.78 18.08 -23.63
C SER A 237 5.71 17.83 -24.68
#